data_AF-A0ABD3A3B8-F1
#
_entry.id   AF-A0ABD3A3B8-F1
#
_cell.length_a   1.000
_cell.length_b   1.000
_cell.length_c   1.000
_cell.angle_alpha   90.00
_cell.angle_beta   90.00
_cell.angle_gamma   90.00
#
_symmetry.space_group_name_H-M   'P 1'
#
loop_
_entity.id
_entity.type
_entity.pdbx_description
1 polymer ?
#
loop_
_entity_poly.entity_id
_entity_poly.type
_entity_poly.pdbx_seq_one_letter_code
_entity_poly.pdbx_strand_id
1 'polypeptide(L)'
;MKTRHLKLPNNNGGRRPGLLHLVCAAAAIFSLVVFAIQSSFFSDNHQKQRVIALNINIKEDIRILSDFQSSVHQCVANRGLGLTVHIIDHCKLVLKFPQGTNSTWIFEPLEYSYDVCEAILLWEQYRNMTTVLTREYLDARPDGWFEYAAKRIAQLGADKCYNRTFCEEHLNILLPAKPPFHPRQFQTCAVVGNSGDLLKTQFGEEIDSHDAVIRDNEAPVNERYAKYVGLKRDFRLVVRGAARNMVTILNGSGDEVLIIKSLAHRDFNAMIKGIPNPVYLFQGIVLRRGAKGTGMKSIELSLSMCDIVDIYGFSVDPGYTEWTRYFSEPKKGHNPLQGRAYYQLLECLGVIRIHSPMRSKRKQDWSDVPSREMIQKAHTAALHLKRSLSGGQEGGLGQFGSCKVWANAGSYGSGPISGSPDMSNIRKNSNYSKWEVVPFKSLGKEAQDHFMQMEGVSLYKMDGNKLEDLVCVRHSFRSYP
;
A
#
# COMPACT_ATOMS: atom_id res chain seq x y z
N MET A 1 -60.08 -55.65 -19.94
CA MET A 1 -60.06 -55.63 -21.42
C MET A 1 -60.78 -54.35 -21.87
N LYS A 2 -60.06 -53.47 -22.60
CA LYS A 2 -60.50 -52.26 -23.34
C LYS A 2 -61.16 -51.08 -22.59
N THR A 3 -60.39 -50.00 -22.47
CA THR A 3 -60.83 -48.60 -22.45
C THR A 3 -61.32 -48.15 -23.84
N ARG A 4 -62.37 -47.31 -23.91
CA ARG A 4 -62.65 -46.42 -25.05
C ARG A 4 -63.34 -45.12 -24.59
N HIS A 5 -62.87 -44.04 -25.20
CA HIS A 5 -63.26 -42.63 -25.08
C HIS A 5 -64.76 -42.32 -25.22
N LEU A 6 -65.19 -41.20 -24.63
CA LEU A 6 -66.31 -40.41 -25.12
C LEU A 6 -66.09 -38.90 -24.95
N LYS A 7 -66.52 -38.16 -25.98
CA LYS A 7 -66.33 -36.74 -26.28
C LYS A 7 -67.19 -35.79 -25.43
N LEU A 8 -66.70 -34.56 -25.31
CA LEU A 8 -67.39 -33.33 -24.87
C LEU A 8 -68.62 -32.98 -25.72
N PRO A 9 -69.54 -32.17 -25.17
CA PRO A 9 -70.25 -31.17 -25.95
C PRO A 9 -69.95 -29.73 -25.48
N ASN A 10 -69.94 -28.85 -26.48
CA ASN A 10 -69.74 -27.41 -26.41
C ASN A 10 -71.10 -26.73 -26.21
N ASN A 11 -71.19 -25.69 -25.36
CA ASN A 11 -72.37 -24.81 -25.35
C ASN A 11 -71.96 -23.35 -25.06
N ASN A 12 -72.28 -22.47 -26.01
CA ASN A 12 -71.99 -21.03 -25.99
C ASN A 12 -73.18 -20.25 -25.41
N GLY A 13 -72.93 -19.30 -24.53
CA GLY A 13 -73.91 -18.31 -24.08
C GLY A 13 -73.24 -17.08 -23.46
N GLY A 14 -73.25 -15.94 -24.18
CA GLY A 14 -72.63 -14.68 -23.74
C GLY A 14 -73.54 -13.80 -22.88
N ARG A 15 -72.94 -13.03 -21.95
CA ARG A 15 -73.55 -11.90 -21.24
C ARG A 15 -72.60 -10.68 -21.26
N ARG A 16 -73.11 -9.50 -21.60
CA ARG A 16 -72.38 -8.21 -21.59
C ARG A 16 -72.28 -7.62 -20.17
N PRO A 17 -71.18 -6.94 -19.80
CA PRO A 17 -71.04 -6.30 -18.48
C PRO A 17 -71.79 -4.95 -18.39
N GLY A 18 -72.37 -4.67 -17.21
CA GLY A 18 -73.19 -3.48 -16.95
C GLY A 18 -72.39 -2.17 -16.82
N LEU A 19 -73.01 -1.05 -17.19
CA LEU A 19 -72.44 0.31 -17.27
C LEU A 19 -71.63 0.73 -16.02
N LEU A 20 -72.03 0.27 -14.83
CA LEU A 20 -71.33 0.56 -13.56
C LEU A 20 -69.90 -0.01 -13.52
N HIS A 21 -69.67 -1.18 -14.12
CA HIS A 21 -68.34 -1.79 -14.22
C HIS A 21 -67.42 -1.03 -15.19
N LEU A 22 -68.00 -0.47 -16.26
CA LEU A 22 -67.27 0.37 -17.21
C LEU A 22 -66.82 1.70 -16.59
N VAL A 23 -67.67 2.33 -15.77
CA VAL A 23 -67.32 3.57 -15.05
C VAL A 23 -66.25 3.31 -13.98
N CYS A 24 -66.37 2.22 -13.21
CA CYS A 24 -65.36 1.85 -12.22
C CYS A 24 -64.01 1.50 -12.89
N ALA A 25 -64.03 0.80 -14.02
CA ALA A 25 -62.84 0.50 -14.78
C ALA A 25 -62.18 1.78 -15.33
N ALA A 26 -62.97 2.73 -15.85
CA ALA A 26 -62.46 4.00 -16.33
C ALA A 26 -61.84 4.84 -15.20
N ALA A 27 -62.45 4.89 -14.01
CA ALA A 27 -61.92 5.59 -12.84
C ALA A 27 -60.62 4.94 -12.31
N ALA A 28 -60.53 3.60 -12.33
CA ALA A 28 -59.32 2.88 -11.97
C ALA A 28 -58.18 3.14 -12.96
N ILE A 29 -58.47 3.13 -14.27
CA ILE A 29 -57.50 3.46 -15.32
C ILE A 29 -57.03 4.91 -15.16
N PHE A 30 -57.94 5.86 -14.95
CA PHE A 30 -57.58 7.26 -14.75
C PHE A 30 -56.69 7.45 -13.51
N SER A 31 -57.00 6.77 -12.41
CA SER A 31 -56.17 6.80 -11.19
C SER A 31 -54.78 6.21 -11.42
N LEU A 32 -54.67 5.12 -12.18
CA LEU A 32 -53.37 4.54 -12.56
C LEU A 32 -52.57 5.47 -13.48
N VAL A 33 -53.22 6.17 -14.40
CA VAL A 33 -52.57 7.15 -15.28
C VAL A 33 -52.08 8.35 -14.49
N VAL A 34 -52.89 8.89 -13.57
CA VAL A 34 -52.47 10.00 -12.70
C VAL A 34 -51.32 9.58 -11.78
N PHE A 35 -51.37 8.38 -11.21
CA PHE A 35 -50.28 7.83 -10.40
C PHE A 35 -49.00 7.62 -11.23
N ALA A 36 -49.11 7.11 -12.45
CA ALA A 36 -47.98 6.95 -13.36
C ALA A 36 -47.35 8.30 -13.73
N ILE A 37 -48.18 9.31 -14.05
CA ILE A 37 -47.73 10.67 -14.36
C ILE A 37 -47.08 11.34 -13.13
N GLN A 38 -47.69 11.24 -11.94
CA GLN A 38 -47.09 11.77 -10.73
C GLN A 38 -45.75 11.07 -10.44
N SER A 39 -45.70 9.73 -10.53
CA SER A 39 -44.47 8.97 -10.28
C SER A 39 -43.34 9.31 -11.27
N SER A 40 -43.66 9.59 -12.53
CA SER A 40 -42.66 10.00 -13.53
C SER A 40 -42.13 11.41 -13.28
N PHE A 41 -42.99 12.36 -12.90
CA PHE A 41 -42.56 13.71 -12.52
C PHE A 41 -41.74 13.75 -11.23
N PHE A 42 -42.09 12.95 -10.21
CA PHE A 42 -41.30 12.84 -8.98
C PHE A 42 -39.94 12.17 -9.23
N SER A 43 -39.87 11.14 -10.10
CA SER A 43 -38.62 10.48 -10.47
C SER A 43 -37.67 11.41 -11.24
N ASP A 44 -38.17 12.19 -12.19
CA ASP A 44 -37.36 13.13 -12.98
C ASP A 44 -36.81 14.29 -12.12
N ASN A 45 -37.59 14.76 -11.14
CA ASN A 45 -37.15 15.82 -10.23
C ASN A 45 -36.09 15.32 -9.22
N HIS A 46 -36.24 14.10 -8.70
CA HIS A 46 -35.22 13.46 -7.87
C HIS A 46 -33.94 13.16 -8.65
N GLN A 47 -34.04 12.78 -9.92
CA GLN A 47 -32.89 12.53 -10.77
C GLN A 47 -32.13 13.84 -11.09
N LYS A 48 -32.86 14.93 -11.39
CA LYS A 48 -32.25 16.27 -11.53
C LYS A 48 -31.58 16.75 -10.24
N GLN A 49 -32.24 16.59 -9.08
CA GLN A 49 -31.63 16.94 -7.78
C GLN A 49 -30.40 16.09 -7.47
N ARG A 50 -30.39 14.79 -7.79
CA ARG A 50 -29.21 13.93 -7.65
C ARG A 50 -28.07 14.38 -8.56
N VAL A 51 -28.34 14.72 -9.82
CA VAL A 51 -27.32 15.23 -10.76
C VAL A 51 -26.75 16.57 -10.30
N ILE A 52 -27.60 17.47 -9.80
CA ILE A 52 -27.17 18.76 -9.25
C ILE A 52 -26.32 18.55 -7.99
N ALA A 53 -26.74 17.69 -7.06
CA ALA A 53 -25.98 17.36 -5.86
C ALA A 53 -24.63 16.71 -6.19
N LEU A 54 -24.59 15.79 -7.17
CA LEU A 54 -23.36 15.17 -7.67
C LEU A 54 -22.41 16.22 -8.27
N ASN A 55 -22.94 17.14 -9.08
CA ASN A 55 -22.15 18.22 -9.70
C ASN A 55 -21.63 19.24 -8.68
N ILE A 56 -22.38 19.54 -7.62
CA ILE A 56 -21.91 20.38 -6.51
C ILE A 56 -20.78 19.69 -5.74
N ASN A 57 -20.94 18.39 -5.46
CA ASN A 57 -19.93 17.61 -4.76
C ASN A 57 -18.62 17.52 -5.56
N ILE A 58 -18.70 17.31 -6.88
CA ILE A 58 -17.53 17.29 -7.78
C ILE A 58 -16.82 18.66 -7.80
N LYS A 59 -17.54 19.77 -7.79
CA LYS A 59 -16.94 21.11 -7.75
C LYS A 59 -16.17 21.35 -6.45
N GLU A 60 -16.72 20.92 -5.31
CA GLU A 60 -16.03 21.03 -4.02
C GLU A 60 -14.81 20.10 -3.97
N ASP A 61 -14.92 18.86 -4.46
CA ASP A 61 -13.78 17.94 -4.57
C ASP A 61 -12.65 18.54 -5.41
N ILE A 62 -12.97 19.15 -6.57
CA ILE A 62 -12.00 19.86 -7.41
C ILE A 62 -11.35 21.03 -6.66
N ARG A 63 -12.12 21.79 -5.86
CA ARG A 63 -11.58 22.88 -5.04
C ARG A 63 -10.59 22.36 -4.01
N ILE A 64 -10.99 21.33 -3.25
CA ILE A 64 -10.13 20.68 -2.24
C ILE A 64 -8.82 20.19 -2.88
N LEU A 65 -8.89 19.55 -4.05
CA LEU A 65 -7.71 19.05 -4.74
C LEU A 65 -6.81 20.18 -5.28
N SER A 66 -7.42 21.29 -5.72
CA SER A 66 -6.67 22.48 -6.16
C SER A 66 -5.97 23.18 -5.00
N ASP A 67 -6.62 23.28 -3.83
CA ASP A 67 -6.02 23.81 -2.61
C ASP A 67 -4.86 22.93 -2.13
N PHE A 68 -5.05 21.60 -2.19
CA PHE A 68 -3.99 20.64 -1.87
C PHE A 68 -2.79 20.79 -2.80
N GLN A 69 -3.00 20.91 -4.12
CA GLN A 69 -1.91 21.16 -5.06
C GLN A 69 -1.19 22.49 -4.83
N SER A 70 -1.92 23.52 -4.41
CA SER A 70 -1.32 24.81 -4.06
C SER A 70 -0.38 24.65 -2.85
N SER A 71 -0.76 23.84 -1.87
CA SER A 71 0.13 23.46 -0.75
C SER A 71 1.36 22.67 -1.21
N VAL A 72 1.19 21.72 -2.14
CA VAL A 72 2.31 20.96 -2.73
C VAL A 72 3.28 21.91 -3.46
N HIS A 73 2.74 22.85 -4.25
CA HIS A 73 3.52 23.87 -4.95
C HIS A 73 4.35 24.71 -3.97
N GLN A 74 3.74 25.21 -2.90
CA GLN A 74 4.43 25.99 -1.87
C GLN A 74 5.54 25.18 -1.18
N CYS A 75 5.26 23.92 -0.82
CA CYS A 75 6.26 23.03 -0.26
C CYS A 75 7.47 22.85 -1.18
N VAL A 76 7.24 22.59 -2.47
CA VAL A 76 8.35 22.42 -3.43
C VAL A 76 9.14 23.72 -3.59
N ALA A 77 8.50 24.88 -3.60
CA ALA A 77 9.20 26.16 -3.65
C ALA A 77 10.14 26.35 -2.43
N ASN A 78 9.69 25.98 -1.24
CA ASN A 78 10.46 26.15 0.00
C ASN A 78 11.55 25.07 0.19
N ARG A 79 11.24 23.82 -0.17
CA ARG A 79 12.04 22.62 0.18
C ARG A 79 12.70 21.92 -1.01
N GLY A 80 12.27 22.23 -2.24
CA GLY A 80 12.66 21.55 -3.48
C GLY A 80 14.12 21.68 -3.92
N LEU A 81 14.92 22.51 -3.23
CA LEU A 81 16.32 22.80 -3.58
C LEU A 81 16.50 23.14 -5.07
N GLY A 82 15.69 24.09 -5.55
CA GLY A 82 15.70 24.59 -6.93
C GLY A 82 14.70 23.92 -7.87
N LEU A 83 13.99 22.87 -7.45
CA LEU A 83 12.84 22.35 -8.20
C LEU A 83 11.72 23.38 -8.24
N THR A 84 11.02 23.45 -9.37
CA THR A 84 9.80 24.25 -9.54
C THR A 84 8.63 23.37 -9.97
N VAL A 85 7.40 23.88 -9.81
CA VAL A 85 6.18 23.15 -10.13
C VAL A 85 5.41 23.88 -11.23
N HIS A 86 4.93 23.14 -12.22
CA HIS A 86 3.97 23.61 -13.19
C HIS A 86 2.67 22.78 -13.04
N ILE A 87 1.62 23.42 -12.51
CA ILE A 87 0.31 22.80 -12.32
C ILE A 87 -0.39 22.70 -13.67
N ILE A 88 -0.85 21.50 -14.03
CA ILE A 88 -1.58 21.23 -15.28
C ILE A 88 -3.09 21.28 -15.03
N ASP A 89 -3.55 20.57 -13.99
CA ASP A 89 -4.93 20.53 -13.54
C ASP A 89 -4.98 20.19 -12.04
N HIS A 90 -6.17 19.95 -11.47
CA HIS A 90 -6.37 19.64 -10.05
C HIS A 90 -5.79 18.30 -9.60
N CYS A 91 -5.40 17.39 -10.51
CA CYS A 91 -4.69 16.15 -10.21
C CYS A 91 -3.26 16.07 -10.78
N LYS A 92 -2.92 16.84 -11.82
CA LYS A 92 -1.64 16.72 -12.53
C LYS A 92 -0.74 17.91 -12.36
N LEU A 93 0.53 17.65 -12.11
CA LEU A 93 1.59 18.64 -12.08
C LEU A 93 2.87 18.11 -12.75
N VAL A 94 3.78 19.03 -13.07
CA VAL A 94 5.12 18.72 -13.59
C VAL A 94 6.15 19.35 -12.67
N LEU A 95 7.08 18.55 -12.16
CA LEU A 95 8.26 19.04 -11.46
C LEU A 95 9.38 19.32 -12.46
N LYS A 96 9.99 20.50 -12.38
CA LYS A 96 11.04 20.94 -13.30
C LYS A 96 12.34 21.24 -12.56
N PHE A 97 13.44 20.73 -13.09
CA PHE A 97 14.79 21.06 -12.63
C PHE A 97 15.26 22.40 -13.21
N PRO A 98 16.18 23.12 -12.52
CA PRO A 98 16.79 24.34 -13.05
C PRO A 98 17.46 24.10 -14.41
N GLN A 99 17.42 25.12 -15.27
CA GLN A 99 18.19 25.13 -16.52
C GLN A 99 19.69 24.97 -16.20
N GLY A 100 20.39 24.12 -16.95
CA GLY A 100 21.80 23.79 -16.70
C GLY A 100 22.04 22.68 -15.69
N THR A 101 20.99 22.04 -15.15
CA THR A 101 21.14 20.82 -14.35
C THR A 101 21.83 19.72 -15.18
N ASN A 102 22.95 19.22 -14.68
CA ASN A 102 23.74 18.20 -15.36
C ASN A 102 23.06 16.81 -15.26
N SER A 103 22.56 16.29 -16.39
CA SER A 103 22.07 14.92 -16.56
C SER A 103 23.18 14.02 -17.10
N THR A 104 24.21 13.79 -16.29
CA THR A 104 25.39 13.04 -16.74
C THR A 104 25.10 11.54 -16.87
N TRP A 105 25.71 10.90 -17.86
CA TRP A 105 25.75 9.45 -18.20
C TRP A 105 24.56 8.85 -18.96
N ILE A 106 23.35 9.31 -18.76
CA ILE A 106 22.16 8.97 -19.56
C ILE A 106 21.34 10.25 -19.61
N PHE A 107 20.87 10.68 -20.78
CA PHE A 107 19.99 11.84 -20.90
C PHE A 107 18.69 11.60 -20.11
N GLU A 108 18.71 11.87 -18.81
CA GLU A 108 17.51 11.94 -17.98
C GLU A 108 16.78 13.25 -18.29
N PRO A 109 15.43 13.22 -18.37
CA PRO A 109 14.66 14.43 -18.57
C PRO A 109 14.82 15.35 -17.35
N LEU A 110 14.69 16.66 -17.60
CA LEU A 110 14.68 17.69 -16.56
C LEU A 110 13.26 18.00 -16.06
N GLU A 111 12.26 17.29 -16.57
CA GLU A 111 10.86 17.46 -16.23
C GLU A 111 10.21 16.11 -15.96
N TYR A 112 9.41 16.02 -14.89
CA TYR A 112 8.72 14.80 -14.48
C TYR A 112 7.26 15.10 -14.16
N SER A 113 6.35 14.48 -14.90
CA SER A 113 4.90 14.61 -14.70
C SER A 113 4.40 13.62 -13.65
N TYR A 114 3.51 14.09 -12.78
CA TYR A 114 2.90 13.29 -11.72
C TYR A 114 1.40 13.50 -11.65
N ASP A 115 0.69 12.43 -11.30
CA ASP A 115 -0.71 12.46 -10.91
C ASP A 115 -0.77 12.40 -9.37
N VAL A 116 -1.06 13.54 -8.75
CA VAL A 116 -1.16 13.75 -7.31
C VAL A 116 -2.35 13.00 -6.72
N CYS A 117 -3.46 12.91 -7.45
CA CYS A 117 -4.65 12.19 -7.01
C CYS A 117 -4.40 10.67 -6.95
N GLU A 118 -3.77 10.10 -7.97
CA GLU A 118 -3.37 8.68 -7.91
C GLU A 118 -2.28 8.45 -6.86
N ALA A 119 -1.35 9.39 -6.67
CA ALA A 119 -0.29 9.27 -5.68
C ALA A 119 -0.84 9.25 -4.24
N ILE A 120 -1.72 10.17 -3.87
CA ILE A 120 -2.30 10.22 -2.52
C ILE A 120 -3.14 8.96 -2.23
N LEU A 121 -3.93 8.51 -3.20
CA LEU A 121 -4.69 7.26 -3.08
C LEU A 121 -3.76 6.05 -2.91
N LEU A 122 -2.66 5.99 -3.67
CA LEU A 122 -1.69 4.90 -3.57
C LEU A 122 -1.00 4.84 -2.22
N TRP A 123 -0.55 5.99 -1.70
CA TRP A 123 0.24 6.00 -0.47
C TRP A 123 -0.60 5.81 0.79
N GLU A 124 -1.83 6.33 0.81
CA GLU A 124 -2.79 5.99 1.88
C GLU A 124 -3.20 4.51 1.81
N GLN A 125 -3.28 3.92 0.62
CA GLN A 125 -3.46 2.47 0.48
C GLN A 125 -2.31 1.69 1.14
N TYR A 126 -1.05 2.12 0.95
CA TYR A 126 0.10 1.48 1.59
C TYR A 126 0.08 1.58 3.12
N ARG A 127 -0.45 2.68 3.66
CA ARG A 127 -0.61 2.87 5.11
C ARG A 127 -1.65 1.94 5.74
N ASN A 128 -2.57 1.40 4.95
CA ASN A 128 -3.68 0.58 5.44
C ASN A 128 -3.52 -0.91 5.09
N MET A 129 -2.42 -1.31 4.45
CA MET A 129 -2.14 -2.69 4.03
C MET A 129 -0.93 -3.27 4.75
N THR A 130 -0.76 -4.58 4.68
CA THR A 130 0.53 -5.21 4.97
C THR A 130 1.41 -5.27 3.74
N THR A 131 2.73 -5.22 3.94
CA THR A 131 3.74 -5.41 2.90
C THR A 131 4.55 -6.69 3.10
N VAL A 132 4.23 -7.49 4.12
CA VAL A 132 4.83 -8.80 4.36
C VAL A 132 4.00 -9.88 3.69
N LEU A 133 4.64 -10.76 2.93
CA LEU A 133 3.99 -11.91 2.33
C LEU A 133 3.63 -12.93 3.43
N THR A 134 2.36 -13.29 3.51
CA THR A 134 1.84 -14.24 4.51
C THR A 134 1.22 -15.46 3.85
N ARG A 135 1.00 -16.51 4.66
CA ARG A 135 0.27 -17.70 4.25
C ARG A 135 -1.18 -17.39 3.89
N GLU A 136 -1.89 -16.59 4.69
CA GLU A 136 -3.28 -16.24 4.38
C GLU A 136 -3.47 -15.51 3.06
N TYR A 137 -2.46 -14.75 2.61
CA TYR A 137 -2.50 -14.13 1.30
C TYR A 137 -2.41 -15.18 0.19
N LEU A 138 -1.53 -16.17 0.32
CA LEU A 138 -1.42 -17.27 -0.66
C LEU A 138 -2.67 -18.15 -0.68
N ASP A 139 -3.30 -18.36 0.48
CA ASP A 139 -4.55 -19.11 0.60
C ASP A 139 -5.74 -18.34 0.01
N ALA A 140 -5.82 -17.02 0.24
CA ALA A 140 -6.92 -16.18 -0.22
C ALA A 140 -6.81 -15.79 -1.71
N ARG A 141 -5.60 -15.59 -2.21
CA ARG A 141 -5.36 -15.11 -3.57
C ARG A 141 -5.67 -16.21 -4.60
N PRO A 142 -6.40 -15.90 -5.70
CA PRO A 142 -6.47 -16.78 -6.87
C PRO A 142 -5.06 -17.15 -7.36
N ASP A 143 -4.84 -18.45 -7.58
CA ASP A 143 -3.55 -19.02 -7.97
C ASP A 143 -2.38 -18.68 -7.02
N GLY A 144 -2.68 -18.33 -5.76
CA GLY A 144 -1.69 -17.94 -4.77
C GLY A 144 -0.64 -19.02 -4.52
N TRP A 145 -1.06 -20.25 -4.23
CA TRP A 145 -0.13 -21.38 -4.15
C TRP A 145 0.32 -21.89 -5.51
N PHE A 146 -0.57 -21.96 -6.51
CA PHE A 146 -0.23 -22.61 -7.77
C PHE A 146 0.79 -21.84 -8.60
N GLU A 147 0.57 -20.53 -8.81
CA GLU A 147 1.47 -19.70 -9.61
C GLU A 147 2.33 -18.76 -8.77
N TYR A 148 1.74 -18.09 -7.78
CA TYR A 148 2.47 -17.03 -7.09
C TYR A 148 3.57 -17.58 -6.19
N ALA A 149 3.29 -18.62 -5.40
CA ALA A 149 4.29 -19.31 -4.60
C ALA A 149 5.41 -19.89 -5.48
N ALA A 150 5.07 -20.45 -6.65
CA ALA A 150 6.05 -20.94 -7.62
C ALA A 150 6.99 -19.82 -8.07
N LYS A 151 6.45 -18.63 -8.42
CA LYS A 151 7.26 -17.44 -8.74
C LYS A 151 8.19 -17.05 -7.59
N ARG A 152 7.78 -17.20 -6.33
CA ARG A 152 8.63 -16.91 -5.15
C ARG A 152 9.80 -17.88 -4.99
N ILE A 153 9.69 -19.10 -5.51
CA ILE A 153 10.73 -20.13 -5.45
C ILE A 153 11.29 -20.52 -6.83
N ALA A 154 11.02 -19.74 -7.89
CA ALA A 154 11.26 -20.14 -9.28
C ALA A 154 12.73 -20.51 -9.58
N GLN A 155 13.67 -19.98 -8.81
CA GLN A 155 15.08 -20.35 -8.90
C GLN A 155 15.38 -21.80 -8.46
N LEU A 156 14.41 -22.49 -7.87
CA LEU A 156 14.46 -23.89 -7.46
C LEU A 156 13.85 -24.82 -8.52
N GLY A 157 13.57 -24.31 -9.72
CA GLY A 157 13.08 -25.09 -10.85
C GLY A 157 11.56 -25.23 -10.93
N ALA A 158 10.79 -24.58 -10.04
CA ALA A 158 9.33 -24.58 -10.11
C ALA A 158 8.84 -23.47 -11.05
N ASP A 159 8.21 -23.86 -12.15
CA ASP A 159 7.39 -22.98 -13.00
C ASP A 159 5.99 -22.79 -12.39
N LYS A 160 5.43 -23.86 -11.84
CA LYS A 160 4.17 -23.94 -11.10
C LYS A 160 4.30 -24.90 -9.92
N CYS A 161 3.49 -24.69 -8.88
CA CYS A 161 3.44 -25.57 -7.71
C CYS A 161 2.47 -26.75 -7.94
N TYR A 162 2.78 -27.62 -8.91
CA TYR A 162 2.04 -28.88 -9.10
C TYR A 162 2.15 -29.78 -7.86
N ASN A 163 3.32 -29.80 -7.24
CA ASN A 163 3.54 -30.39 -5.93
C ASN A 163 3.43 -29.29 -4.86
N ARG A 164 2.27 -29.19 -4.22
CA ARG A 164 2.03 -28.21 -3.15
C ARG A 164 3.02 -28.38 -1.99
N THR A 165 3.31 -29.61 -1.59
CA THR A 165 4.22 -29.92 -0.48
C THR A 165 5.61 -29.33 -0.71
N PHE A 166 6.14 -29.45 -1.93
CA PHE A 166 7.44 -28.87 -2.28
C PHE A 166 7.48 -27.35 -2.07
N CYS A 167 6.44 -26.64 -2.50
CA CYS A 167 6.36 -25.19 -2.35
C CYS A 167 6.15 -24.78 -0.88
N GLU A 168 5.32 -25.52 -0.16
CA GLU A 168 5.12 -25.31 1.28
C GLU A 168 6.43 -25.49 2.03
N GLU A 169 7.17 -26.59 1.86
CA GLU A 169 8.45 -26.84 2.55
C GLU A 169 9.46 -25.69 2.39
N HIS A 170 9.53 -25.09 1.20
CA HIS A 170 10.49 -24.01 0.93
C HIS A 170 10.05 -22.65 1.45
N LEU A 171 8.76 -22.37 1.48
CA LEU A 171 8.23 -21.07 1.91
C LEU A 171 7.86 -21.05 3.39
N ASN A 172 7.61 -22.21 3.99
CA ASN A 172 7.14 -22.36 5.35
C ASN A 172 8.06 -21.66 6.36
N ILE A 173 9.37 -21.72 6.18
CA ILE A 173 10.34 -21.07 7.07
C ILE A 173 10.35 -19.52 6.98
N LEU A 174 9.62 -18.95 6.02
CA LEU A 174 9.57 -17.51 5.69
C LEU A 174 8.17 -16.90 5.81
N LEU A 175 7.12 -17.71 5.93
CA LEU A 175 5.73 -17.25 5.85
C LEU A 175 5.06 -17.19 7.22
N PRO A 176 4.77 -15.97 7.74
CA PRO A 176 3.78 -15.79 8.80
C PRO A 176 2.43 -16.36 8.42
N ALA A 177 1.62 -16.68 9.44
CA ALA A 177 0.19 -16.94 9.26
C ALA A 177 -0.53 -15.75 8.63
N LYS A 178 -0.38 -14.64 9.36
CA LYS A 178 -1.10 -13.38 9.32
C LYS A 178 -0.06 -12.25 9.39
N PRO A 179 -0.43 -10.99 9.11
CA PRO A 179 0.50 -9.88 9.18
C PRO A 179 1.24 -9.88 10.53
N PRO A 180 2.58 -9.85 10.53
CA PRO A 180 3.34 -9.85 11.77
C PRO A 180 3.29 -8.49 12.48
N PHE A 181 2.87 -7.42 11.80
CA PHE A 181 2.82 -6.07 12.36
C PHE A 181 1.46 -5.44 12.06
N HIS A 182 1.06 -4.51 12.91
CA HIS A 182 -0.14 -3.70 12.70
C HIS A 182 0.20 -2.42 11.92
N PRO A 183 -0.70 -1.95 11.06
CA PRO A 183 -0.60 -0.59 10.54
C PRO A 183 -0.51 0.44 11.66
N ARG A 184 0.40 1.40 11.51
CA ARG A 184 0.67 2.48 12.49
C ARG A 184 1.15 1.98 13.86
N GLN A 185 1.68 0.76 13.95
CA GLN A 185 2.21 0.20 15.19
C GLN A 185 3.33 1.05 15.82
N PHE A 186 4.17 1.66 14.97
CA PHE A 186 5.24 2.55 15.39
C PHE A 186 4.85 4.01 15.14
N GLN A 187 5.15 4.93 16.05
CA GLN A 187 4.85 6.34 15.85
C GLN A 187 5.84 6.92 14.83
N THR A 188 7.13 6.66 15.02
CA THR A 188 8.21 7.19 14.17
C THR A 188 9.12 6.09 13.65
N CYS A 189 9.46 6.14 12.36
CA CYS A 189 10.38 5.22 11.73
C CYS A 189 11.44 5.94 10.91
N ALA A 190 12.71 5.57 11.11
CA ALA A 190 13.81 6.01 10.27
C ALA A 190 14.11 4.98 9.18
N VAL A 191 14.12 5.40 7.92
CA VAL A 191 14.61 4.60 6.79
C VAL A 191 15.99 5.09 6.40
N VAL A 192 17.01 4.26 6.62
CA VAL A 192 18.41 4.60 6.38
C VAL A 192 18.87 3.94 5.08
N GLY A 193 18.95 4.74 4.03
CA GLY A 193 19.57 4.40 2.76
C GLY A 193 21.09 4.34 2.87
N ASN A 194 21.75 4.13 1.73
CA ASN A 194 23.18 3.78 1.72
C ASN A 194 24.09 4.90 1.25
N SER A 195 23.57 6.09 0.91
CA SER A 195 24.36 7.19 0.32
C SER A 195 25.54 7.61 1.20
N GLY A 196 26.66 7.92 0.56
CA GLY A 196 27.83 8.51 1.21
C GLY A 196 27.58 9.89 1.83
N ASP A 197 26.50 10.57 1.44
CA ASP A 197 26.09 11.86 2.04
C ASP A 197 25.84 11.77 3.54
N LEU A 198 25.52 10.59 4.05
CA LEU A 198 25.36 10.34 5.49
C LEU A 198 26.62 10.70 6.29
N LEU A 199 27.82 10.62 5.70
CA LEU A 199 29.07 10.96 6.39
C LEU A 199 29.28 12.47 6.56
N LYS A 200 28.42 13.32 5.97
CA LYS A 200 28.54 14.78 6.04
C LYS A 200 27.82 15.39 7.24
N THR A 201 26.92 14.65 7.89
CA THR A 201 26.09 15.13 9.01
C THR A 201 25.90 14.04 10.04
N GLN A 202 25.99 14.37 11.32
CA GLN A 202 25.87 13.41 12.42
C GLN A 202 24.41 13.10 12.75
N PHE A 203 23.74 12.32 11.89
CA PHE A 203 22.35 11.89 12.11
C PHE A 203 22.22 10.71 13.09
N GLY A 204 23.31 10.20 13.67
CA GLY A 204 23.30 8.94 14.40
C GLY A 204 22.34 8.90 15.58
N GLU A 205 22.41 9.90 16.46
CA GLU A 205 21.53 10.00 17.64
C GLU A 205 20.06 10.22 17.23
N GLU A 206 19.83 11.05 16.21
CA GLU A 206 18.50 11.31 15.67
C GLU A 206 17.86 10.03 15.10
N ILE A 207 18.60 9.27 14.30
CA ILE A 207 18.17 7.98 13.76
C ILE A 207 17.83 7.00 14.88
N ASP A 208 18.69 6.88 15.89
CA ASP A 208 18.51 5.94 16.99
C ASP A 208 17.34 6.30 17.92
N SER A 209 16.89 7.56 17.90
CA SER A 209 15.75 8.05 18.69
C SER A 209 14.38 7.62 18.16
N HIS A 210 14.29 7.12 16.92
CA HIS A 210 13.03 6.65 16.32
C HIS A 210 12.54 5.37 16.97
N ASP A 211 11.23 5.07 16.90
CA ASP A 211 10.69 3.82 17.47
C ASP A 211 11.21 2.58 16.75
N ALA A 212 11.33 2.65 15.42
CA ALA A 212 11.92 1.60 14.60
C ALA A 212 12.88 2.15 13.52
N VAL A 213 13.95 1.41 13.25
CA VAL A 213 14.94 1.74 12.22
C VAL A 213 15.01 0.65 11.15
N ILE A 214 14.76 1.06 9.91
CA ILE A 214 14.79 0.21 8.71
C ILE A 214 16.07 0.51 7.93
N ARG A 215 16.85 -0.53 7.62
CA ARG A 215 18.12 -0.43 6.89
C ARG A 215 18.12 -1.27 5.61
N ASP A 216 19.02 -0.92 4.70
CA ASP A 216 19.03 -1.48 3.35
C ASP A 216 20.30 -2.28 3.01
N ASN A 217 20.12 -3.49 2.50
CA ASN A 217 21.19 -4.32 1.92
C ASN A 217 22.38 -4.54 2.89
N GLU A 218 23.62 -4.43 2.41
CA GLU A 218 24.84 -4.72 3.18
C GLU A 218 25.33 -3.55 4.04
N ALA A 219 24.49 -2.55 4.30
CA ALA A 219 24.84 -1.35 5.05
C ALA A 219 25.33 -1.69 6.46
N PRO A 220 26.62 -1.46 6.81
CA PRO A 220 27.16 -1.85 8.09
C PRO A 220 26.64 -0.95 9.19
N VAL A 221 26.44 -1.54 10.37
CA VAL A 221 26.02 -0.85 11.59
C VAL A 221 27.02 -1.21 12.67
N ASN A 222 27.95 -0.29 12.91
CA ASN A 222 29.09 -0.47 13.80
C ASN A 222 29.62 0.89 14.29
N GLU A 223 30.50 0.85 15.29
CA GLU A 223 31.07 2.03 15.95
C GLU A 223 31.73 3.02 14.98
N ARG A 224 32.32 2.54 13.87
CA ARG A 224 32.96 3.40 12.87
C ARG A 224 31.98 4.42 12.27
N TYR A 225 30.73 4.01 12.07
CA TYR A 225 29.69 4.84 11.43
C TYR A 225 28.60 5.31 12.39
N ALA A 226 28.61 4.87 13.66
CA ALA A 226 27.57 5.14 14.66
C ALA A 226 27.17 6.62 14.74
N LYS A 227 28.13 7.54 14.80
CA LYS A 227 27.86 9.00 14.82
C LYS A 227 27.04 9.53 13.63
N TYR A 228 27.09 8.84 12.49
CA TYR A 228 26.45 9.28 11.24
C TYR A 228 25.14 8.55 10.96
N VAL A 229 25.10 7.25 11.24
CA VAL A 229 23.99 6.39 10.82
C VAL A 229 23.33 5.64 11.97
N GLY A 230 23.78 5.84 13.21
CA GLY A 230 23.24 5.18 14.40
C GLY A 230 23.66 3.71 14.52
N LEU A 231 23.29 3.10 15.64
CA LEU A 231 23.48 1.67 15.94
C LEU A 231 22.17 0.88 15.98
N LYS A 232 21.02 1.55 16.11
CA LYS A 232 19.70 0.90 16.16
C LYS A 232 19.36 0.28 14.80
N ARG A 233 18.85 -0.94 14.81
CA ARG A 233 18.51 -1.70 13.61
C ARG A 233 17.42 -2.69 13.97
N ASP A 234 16.22 -2.46 13.46
CA ASP A 234 15.06 -3.31 13.75
C ASP A 234 14.71 -4.17 12.55
N PHE A 235 14.75 -3.56 11.36
CA PHE A 235 14.42 -4.21 10.12
C PHE A 235 15.51 -4.00 9.09
N ARG A 236 15.78 -5.03 8.29
CA ARG A 236 16.66 -4.93 7.15
C ARG A 236 16.03 -5.47 5.89
N LEU A 237 15.85 -4.60 4.91
CA LEU A 237 15.38 -5.02 3.59
C LEU A 237 16.58 -5.34 2.70
N VAL A 238 16.63 -6.58 2.17
CA VAL A 238 17.73 -7.04 1.32
C VAL A 238 17.27 -7.47 -0.05
N VAL A 239 18.08 -7.15 -1.06
CA VAL A 239 17.98 -7.78 -2.37
C VAL A 239 18.59 -9.18 -2.35
N ARG A 240 18.23 -9.99 -3.34
CA ARG A 240 18.77 -11.35 -3.56
C ARG A 240 20.30 -11.42 -3.44
N GLY A 241 21.03 -10.47 -4.05
CA GLY A 241 22.50 -10.49 -4.04
C GLY A 241 23.08 -10.37 -2.63
N ALA A 242 22.53 -9.46 -1.84
CA ALA A 242 22.91 -9.21 -0.45
C ALA A 242 22.52 -10.37 0.48
N ALA A 243 21.39 -11.02 0.21
CA ALA A 243 20.89 -12.14 1.03
C ALA A 243 21.88 -13.32 1.10
N ARG A 244 22.79 -13.47 0.14
CA ARG A 244 23.86 -14.49 0.22
C ARG A 244 24.83 -14.28 1.38
N ASN A 245 24.97 -13.04 1.85
CA ASN A 245 25.86 -12.67 2.93
C ASN A 245 25.10 -12.31 4.21
N MET A 246 23.81 -12.70 4.32
CA MET A 246 22.96 -12.25 5.41
C MET A 246 23.45 -12.66 6.80
N VAL A 247 24.05 -13.84 6.95
CA VAL A 247 24.65 -14.27 8.22
C VAL A 247 25.73 -13.29 8.66
N THR A 248 26.59 -12.85 7.74
CA THR A 248 27.63 -11.86 8.02
C THR A 248 27.04 -10.49 8.30
N ILE A 249 26.02 -10.07 7.55
CA ILE A 249 25.35 -8.77 7.72
C ILE A 249 24.68 -8.67 9.10
N LEU A 250 24.06 -9.75 9.55
CA LEU A 250 23.36 -9.85 10.83
C LEU A 250 24.28 -10.27 11.99
N ASN A 251 25.57 -10.52 11.73
CA ASN A 251 26.50 -10.92 12.78
C ASN A 251 26.63 -9.80 13.82
N GLY A 252 26.49 -10.15 15.10
CA GLY A 252 26.42 -9.19 16.20
C GLY A 252 25.08 -8.45 16.33
N SER A 253 24.07 -8.85 15.56
CA SER A 253 22.71 -8.32 15.65
C SER A 253 21.77 -9.39 16.20
N GLY A 254 21.51 -9.34 17.51
CA GLY A 254 20.55 -10.23 18.17
C GLY A 254 19.09 -9.86 17.90
N ASP A 255 18.87 -8.68 17.31
CA ASP A 255 17.59 -7.98 17.29
C ASP A 255 17.24 -7.45 15.89
N GLU A 256 17.75 -7.98 14.79
CA GLU A 256 17.38 -7.47 13.47
C GLU A 256 16.56 -8.49 12.69
N VAL A 257 15.37 -8.08 12.27
CA VAL A 257 14.49 -8.87 11.38
C VAL A 257 14.90 -8.62 9.94
N LEU A 258 15.14 -9.70 9.21
CA LEU A 258 15.50 -9.63 7.80
C LEU A 258 14.27 -9.78 6.93
N ILE A 259 14.15 -8.94 5.90
CA ILE A 259 13.07 -9.00 4.91
C ILE A 259 13.70 -9.13 3.53
N ILE A 260 13.43 -10.23 2.85
CA ILE A 260 13.93 -10.50 1.50
C ILE A 260 12.94 -9.95 0.50
N LYS A 261 13.42 -9.02 -0.34
CA LYS A 261 12.59 -8.27 -1.29
C LYS A 261 11.96 -9.12 -2.40
N SER A 262 12.64 -10.18 -2.85
CA SER A 262 12.31 -10.83 -4.13
C SER A 262 11.91 -12.31 -4.02
N LEU A 263 12.88 -13.22 -3.94
CA LEU A 263 12.66 -14.68 -4.08
C LEU A 263 13.44 -15.45 -3.03
N ALA A 264 12.93 -16.62 -2.65
CA ALA A 264 13.63 -17.59 -1.82
C ALA A 264 14.58 -18.46 -2.67
N HIS A 265 15.62 -19.00 -2.03
CA HIS A 265 16.60 -19.90 -2.64
C HIS A 265 17.01 -20.98 -1.63
N ARG A 266 17.46 -22.15 -2.08
CA ARG A 266 17.80 -23.28 -1.22
C ARG A 266 18.93 -22.92 -0.25
N ASP A 267 19.94 -22.22 -0.76
CA ASP A 267 21.05 -21.71 0.07
C ASP A 267 20.56 -20.71 1.13
N PHE A 268 19.53 -19.90 0.82
CA PHE A 268 18.91 -19.00 1.80
C PHE A 268 18.22 -19.81 2.90
N ASN A 269 17.51 -20.87 2.56
CA ASN A 269 16.79 -21.67 3.52
C ASN A 269 17.71 -22.32 4.57
N ALA A 270 18.89 -22.78 4.16
CA ALA A 270 19.88 -23.30 5.10
C ALA A 270 20.44 -22.18 6.01
N MET A 271 20.75 -21.01 5.45
CA MET A 271 21.24 -19.87 6.22
C MET A 271 20.20 -19.28 7.18
N ILE A 272 18.92 -19.23 6.78
CA ILE A 272 17.82 -18.73 7.62
C ILE A 272 17.71 -19.53 8.92
N LYS A 273 17.93 -20.85 8.87
CA LYS A 273 17.94 -21.70 10.07
C LYS A 273 19.04 -21.37 11.09
N GLY A 274 20.07 -20.64 10.66
CA GLY A 274 21.13 -20.14 11.55
C GLY A 274 20.86 -18.75 12.13
N ILE A 275 19.77 -18.08 11.72
CA ILE A 275 19.42 -16.74 12.19
C ILE A 275 18.43 -16.89 13.37
N PRO A 276 18.66 -16.22 14.51
CA PRO A 276 17.78 -16.35 15.68
C PRO A 276 16.41 -15.66 15.50
N ASN A 277 16.34 -14.63 14.67
CA ASN A 277 15.13 -13.85 14.42
C ASN A 277 14.40 -14.28 13.15
N PRO A 278 13.09 -13.95 13.06
CA PRO A 278 12.31 -14.18 11.85
C PRO A 278 12.93 -13.58 10.59
N VAL A 279 12.82 -14.31 9.49
CA VAL A 279 13.10 -13.82 8.14
C VAL A 279 11.82 -13.83 7.34
N TYR A 280 11.50 -12.69 6.73
CA TYR A 280 10.28 -12.50 5.97
C TYR A 280 10.51 -12.31 4.49
N LEU A 281 9.43 -12.47 3.74
CA LEU A 281 9.34 -12.14 2.33
C LEU A 281 8.55 -10.85 2.17
N PHE A 282 9.09 -9.87 1.46
CA PHE A 282 8.33 -8.68 1.07
C PHE A 282 7.26 -9.08 0.03
N GLN A 283 6.04 -8.63 0.22
CA GLN A 283 4.91 -8.87 -0.68
C GLN A 283 5.06 -8.09 -1.99
N GLY A 284 4.85 -8.80 -3.09
CA GLY A 284 5.02 -8.22 -4.42
C GLY A 284 6.26 -8.79 -5.11
N ILE A 285 6.11 -9.30 -6.32
CA ILE A 285 7.23 -9.76 -7.14
C ILE A 285 7.44 -8.74 -8.26
N VAL A 286 8.56 -8.03 -8.25
CA VAL A 286 8.92 -7.13 -9.35
C VAL A 286 10.03 -7.74 -10.18
N LEU A 287 9.65 -8.48 -11.23
CA LEU A 287 10.58 -9.21 -12.12
C LEU A 287 11.02 -8.41 -13.37
N ARG A 288 10.65 -7.12 -13.52
CA ARG A 288 10.84 -6.33 -14.77
C ARG A 288 11.76 -5.12 -14.61
N ARG A 289 12.31 -4.61 -15.73
CA ARG A 289 12.88 -3.24 -15.84
C ARG A 289 11.84 -2.23 -15.34
N GLY A 290 12.26 -1.30 -14.47
CA GLY A 290 11.34 -0.39 -13.76
C GLY A 290 10.96 -0.85 -12.35
N ALA A 291 11.58 -1.91 -11.83
CA ALA A 291 11.41 -2.32 -10.44
C ALA A 291 11.85 -1.21 -9.47
N LYS A 292 10.95 -0.83 -8.55
CA LYS A 292 11.25 0.10 -7.45
C LYS A 292 12.52 -0.34 -6.72
N GLY A 293 13.43 0.59 -6.44
CA GLY A 293 14.68 0.33 -5.70
C GLY A 293 14.42 -0.21 -4.29
N THR A 294 15.46 -0.73 -3.61
CA THR A 294 15.31 -1.22 -2.21
C THR A 294 14.81 -0.11 -1.30
N GLY A 295 15.39 1.10 -1.39
CA GLY A 295 14.94 2.23 -0.56
C GLY A 295 13.47 2.57 -0.71
N MET A 296 12.92 2.52 -1.93
CA MET A 296 11.48 2.74 -2.14
C MET A 296 10.62 1.63 -1.52
N LYS A 297 11.09 0.38 -1.55
CA LYS A 297 10.41 -0.73 -0.86
C LYS A 297 10.50 -0.60 0.66
N SER A 298 11.61 -0.08 1.19
CA SER A 298 11.76 0.19 2.62
C SER A 298 10.83 1.33 3.08
N ILE A 299 10.59 2.32 2.22
CA ILE A 299 9.55 3.33 2.45
C ILE A 299 8.15 2.69 2.44
N GLU A 300 7.83 1.84 1.46
CA GLU A 300 6.54 1.11 1.44
C GLU A 300 6.33 0.27 2.71
N LEU A 301 7.37 -0.46 3.14
CA LEU A 301 7.35 -1.21 4.40
C LEU A 301 7.11 -0.30 5.59
N SER A 302 7.86 0.80 5.70
CA SER A 302 7.75 1.72 6.83
C SER A 302 6.36 2.37 6.88
N LEU A 303 5.81 2.80 5.75
CA LEU A 303 4.46 3.34 5.69
C LEU A 303 3.40 2.33 6.12
N SER A 304 3.62 1.04 5.88
CA SER A 304 2.69 -0.02 6.27
C SER A 304 2.64 -0.31 7.77
N MET A 305 3.55 0.24 8.57
CA MET A 305 3.62 0.00 10.02
C MET A 305 3.92 1.23 10.87
N CYS A 306 4.17 2.40 10.25
CA CYS A 306 4.58 3.61 10.94
C CYS A 306 3.68 4.80 10.61
N ASP A 307 3.42 5.67 11.58
CA ASP A 307 2.70 6.92 11.35
C ASP A 307 3.58 7.94 10.61
N ILE A 308 4.79 8.19 11.12
CA ILE A 308 5.77 9.13 10.57
C ILE A 308 6.96 8.34 10.02
N VAL A 309 7.41 8.71 8.82
CA VAL A 309 8.54 8.08 8.14
C VAL A 309 9.57 9.13 7.74
N ASP A 310 10.73 9.06 8.38
CA ASP A 310 11.86 9.95 8.15
C ASP A 310 12.92 9.19 7.35
N ILE A 311 13.41 9.78 6.25
CA ILE A 311 14.35 9.12 5.34
C ILE A 311 15.72 9.79 5.36
N TYR A 312 16.77 8.97 5.39
CA TYR A 312 18.17 9.39 5.48
C TYR A 312 18.99 8.70 4.39
N GLY A 313 19.91 9.42 3.73
CA GLY A 313 20.86 8.79 2.81
C GLY A 313 20.29 8.34 1.46
N PHE A 314 19.35 9.11 0.90
CA PHE A 314 18.68 8.85 -0.39
C PHE A 314 19.18 9.70 -1.58
N SER A 315 20.31 10.42 -1.42
CA SER A 315 20.91 11.26 -2.47
C SER A 315 19.93 12.26 -3.11
N VAL A 316 19.24 13.03 -2.27
CA VAL A 316 18.21 14.01 -2.67
C VAL A 316 18.75 15.44 -2.85
N ASP A 317 20.00 15.68 -2.44
CA ASP A 317 20.65 16.99 -2.55
C ASP A 317 21.20 17.20 -3.99
N PRO A 318 21.12 18.43 -4.54
CA PRO A 318 21.73 18.76 -5.82
C PRO A 318 23.26 18.67 -5.78
N GLY A 319 23.88 18.57 -6.95
CA GLY A 319 25.34 18.56 -7.10
C GLY A 319 25.98 17.19 -6.92
N TYR A 320 25.19 16.12 -6.95
CA TYR A 320 25.68 14.75 -6.87
C TYR A 320 26.49 14.38 -8.13
N THR A 321 27.81 14.22 -7.97
CA THR A 321 28.73 13.90 -9.08
C THR A 321 29.22 12.45 -9.09
N GLU A 322 29.12 11.75 -7.96
CA GLU A 322 29.65 10.40 -7.80
C GLU A 322 28.71 9.52 -6.97
N TRP A 323 28.52 8.27 -7.39
CA TRP A 323 27.75 7.33 -6.61
C TRP A 323 28.60 6.73 -5.50
N THR A 324 28.33 7.15 -4.26
CA THR A 324 29.05 6.68 -3.07
C THR A 324 28.10 5.97 -2.13
N ARG A 325 28.57 4.85 -1.57
CA ARG A 325 27.98 4.30 -0.35
C ARG A 325 28.83 4.72 0.83
N TYR A 326 28.24 4.98 2.00
CA TYR A 326 29.01 5.43 3.17
C TYR A 326 30.08 4.42 3.64
N PHE A 327 30.03 3.20 3.12
CA PHE A 327 30.92 2.08 3.43
C PHE A 327 31.64 1.50 2.20
N SER A 328 31.70 2.22 1.08
CA SER A 328 32.43 1.78 -0.12
C SER A 328 33.15 2.94 -0.79
N GLU A 329 34.16 2.63 -1.59
CA GLU A 329 34.82 3.62 -2.42
C GLU A 329 33.84 4.24 -3.45
N PRO A 330 34.01 5.52 -3.79
CA PRO A 330 33.23 6.20 -4.81
C PRO A 330 33.27 5.47 -6.15
N LYS A 331 32.13 5.46 -6.84
CA LYS A 331 32.02 4.97 -8.21
C LYS A 331 31.47 6.09 -9.09
N LYS A 332 31.90 6.13 -10.36
CA LYS A 332 31.25 7.00 -11.35
C LYS A 332 29.77 6.60 -11.44
N GLY A 333 28.89 7.58 -11.32
CA GLY A 333 27.45 7.39 -11.32
C GLY A 333 26.73 8.57 -11.97
N HIS A 334 25.40 8.46 -12.09
CA HIS A 334 24.54 9.53 -12.58
C HIS A 334 23.82 10.20 -11.42
N ASN A 335 23.43 11.46 -11.64
CA ASN A 335 22.53 12.19 -10.76
C ASN A 335 21.11 11.61 -10.92
N PRO A 336 20.49 11.00 -9.88
CA PRO A 336 19.22 10.31 -10.01
C PRO A 336 18.05 11.30 -10.03
N LEU A 337 17.89 12.05 -11.12
CA LEU A 337 16.93 13.16 -11.22
C LEU A 337 15.50 12.67 -11.02
N GLN A 338 15.13 11.54 -11.63
CA GLN A 338 13.80 10.95 -11.44
C GLN A 338 13.53 10.62 -9.96
N GLY A 339 14.50 10.01 -9.29
CA GLY A 339 14.40 9.66 -7.88
C GLY A 339 14.25 10.91 -7.01
N ARG A 340 15.09 11.92 -7.23
CA ARG A 340 15.06 13.18 -6.50
C ARG A 340 13.72 13.92 -6.66
N ALA A 341 13.22 14.05 -7.89
CA ALA A 341 11.91 14.65 -8.14
C ALA A 341 10.79 13.87 -7.44
N TYR A 342 10.84 12.54 -7.49
CA TYR A 342 9.81 11.72 -6.85
C TYR A 342 9.84 11.79 -5.33
N TYR A 343 11.01 11.70 -4.68
CA TYR A 343 11.10 11.87 -3.22
C TYR A 343 10.63 13.28 -2.81
N GLN A 344 10.97 14.31 -3.57
CA GLN A 344 10.48 15.67 -3.29
C GLN A 344 8.95 15.76 -3.36
N LEU A 345 8.34 15.10 -4.35
CA LEU A 345 6.88 14.99 -4.41
C LEU A 345 6.35 14.29 -3.14
N LEU A 346 6.92 13.16 -2.73
CA LEU A 346 6.47 12.43 -1.55
C LEU A 346 6.59 13.26 -0.26
N GLU A 347 7.66 14.05 -0.11
CA GLU A 347 7.80 15.00 1.01
C GLU A 347 6.65 16.01 1.00
N CYS A 348 6.38 16.60 -0.16
CA CYS A 348 5.36 17.64 -0.30
C CYS A 348 3.92 17.12 -0.37
N LEU A 349 3.72 15.81 -0.49
CA LEU A 349 2.43 15.16 -0.26
C LEU A 349 2.22 14.78 1.23
N GLY A 350 3.22 14.98 2.08
CA GLY A 350 3.17 14.57 3.49
C GLY A 350 3.32 13.06 3.72
N VAL A 351 3.89 12.35 2.75
CA VAL A 351 4.10 10.90 2.85
C VAL A 351 5.35 10.59 3.67
N ILE A 352 6.44 11.33 3.45
CA ILE A 352 7.74 11.15 4.11
C ILE A 352 8.34 12.49 4.54
N ARG A 353 9.34 12.43 5.40
CA ARG A 353 10.20 13.57 5.77
C ARG A 353 11.62 13.29 5.31
N ILE A 354 12.26 14.26 4.68
CA ILE A 354 13.58 14.06 4.09
C ILE A 354 14.66 14.72 4.93
N HIS A 355 15.62 13.92 5.37
CA HIS A 355 16.79 14.37 6.10
C HIS A 355 18.03 14.24 5.20
N SER A 356 18.70 15.36 4.98
CA SER A 356 19.88 15.45 4.11
C SER A 356 20.87 16.51 4.62
N PRO A 357 22.15 16.45 4.24
CA PRO A 357 23.14 17.44 4.65
C PRO A 357 22.74 18.88 4.35
N MET A 358 22.17 19.18 3.17
CA MET A 358 21.71 20.54 2.87
C MET A 358 20.49 20.97 3.69
N ARG A 359 19.61 20.03 4.06
CA ARG A 359 18.42 20.30 4.90
C ARG A 359 18.76 20.47 6.37
N SER A 360 19.76 19.75 6.87
CA SER A 360 20.22 19.84 8.27
C SER A 360 20.71 21.23 8.68
N LYS A 361 21.11 22.06 7.71
CA LYS A 361 21.54 23.45 7.94
C LYS A 361 20.39 24.41 8.23
N ARG A 362 19.14 23.99 8.05
CA ARG A 362 17.95 24.81 8.26
C ARG A 362 17.24 24.36 9.54
N LYS A 363 16.50 25.28 10.18
CA LYS A 363 15.55 24.87 11.21
C LYS A 363 14.48 24.00 10.54
N GLN A 364 14.34 22.76 11.00
CA GLN A 364 13.29 21.89 10.50
C GLN A 364 11.98 22.23 11.20
N ASP A 365 11.16 23.07 10.57
CA ASP A 365 9.71 23.05 10.79
C ASP A 365 9.03 22.34 9.62
N TRP A 366 8.07 21.47 9.95
CA TRP A 366 7.30 20.69 8.97
C TRP A 366 5.99 21.40 8.60
N SER A 367 5.90 22.71 8.86
CA SER A 367 4.71 23.53 8.61
C SER A 367 4.40 23.73 7.13
N ASP A 368 5.41 23.61 6.27
CA ASP A 368 5.25 23.74 4.82
C ASP A 368 4.68 22.47 4.16
N VAL A 369 4.61 21.36 4.89
CA VAL A 369 4.06 20.09 4.40
C VAL A 369 2.56 20.05 4.72
N PRO A 370 1.70 19.52 3.83
CA PRO A 370 0.26 19.42 4.08
C PRO A 370 -0.07 18.74 5.42
N SER A 371 -1.04 19.29 6.14
CA SER A 371 -1.50 18.71 7.40
C SER A 371 -2.24 17.38 7.18
N ARG A 372 -2.31 16.53 8.21
CA ARG A 372 -3.06 15.26 8.16
C ARG A 372 -4.53 15.47 7.76
N GLU A 373 -5.14 16.54 8.25
CA GLU A 373 -6.52 16.91 7.88
C GLU A 373 -6.64 17.25 6.39
N MET A 374 -5.71 18.02 5.85
CA MET A 374 -5.70 18.38 4.44
C MET A 374 -5.49 17.14 3.55
N ILE A 375 -4.55 16.27 3.92
CA ILE A 375 -4.30 14.99 3.24
C ILE A 375 -5.56 14.12 3.25
N GLN A 376 -6.25 14.01 4.40
CA GLN A 376 -7.49 13.23 4.50
C GLN A 376 -8.61 13.79 3.59
N LYS A 377 -8.79 15.11 3.55
CA LYS A 377 -9.77 15.76 2.65
C LYS A 377 -9.42 15.53 1.18
N ALA A 378 -8.15 15.72 0.81
CA ALA A 378 -7.67 15.49 -0.54
C ALA A 378 -7.82 14.02 -0.97
N HIS A 379 -7.53 13.07 -0.08
CA HIS A 379 -7.72 11.64 -0.34
C HIS A 379 -9.19 11.31 -0.61
N THR A 380 -10.11 11.80 0.23
CA THR A 380 -11.55 11.60 0.04
C THR A 380 -12.04 12.21 -1.29
N ALA A 381 -11.62 13.44 -1.59
CA ALA A 381 -11.96 14.12 -2.85
C ALA A 381 -11.43 13.37 -4.08
N ALA A 382 -10.17 12.91 -4.04
CA ALA A 382 -9.57 12.11 -5.11
C ALA A 382 -10.33 10.79 -5.32
N LEU A 383 -10.77 10.14 -4.24
CA LEU A 383 -11.54 8.90 -4.29
C LEU A 383 -12.92 9.12 -4.92
N HIS A 384 -13.62 10.19 -4.55
CA HIS A 384 -14.90 10.57 -5.14
C HIS A 384 -14.77 10.86 -6.64
N LEU A 385 -13.77 11.66 -7.02
CA LEU A 385 -13.51 12.03 -8.40
C LEU A 385 -13.21 10.78 -9.25
N LYS A 386 -12.32 9.90 -8.80
CA LYS A 386 -11.98 8.65 -9.50
C LYS A 386 -13.20 7.77 -9.75
N ARG A 387 -14.12 7.68 -8.78
CA ARG A 387 -15.38 6.91 -8.90
C ARG A 387 -16.35 7.55 -9.87
N SER A 388 -16.47 8.88 -9.86
CA SER A 388 -17.33 9.60 -10.81
C SER A 388 -16.93 9.36 -12.27
N LEU A 389 -15.61 9.28 -12.53
CA LEU A 389 -15.04 8.99 -13.85
C LEU A 389 -15.21 7.53 -14.27
N SER A 390 -15.38 6.61 -13.31
CA SER A 390 -15.46 5.17 -13.54
C SER A 390 -16.89 4.64 -13.72
N GLY A 391 -17.91 5.51 -13.80
CA GLY A 391 -19.28 5.11 -14.17
C GLY A 391 -20.10 4.41 -13.07
N GLY A 392 -19.83 4.69 -11.79
CA GLY A 392 -20.76 4.38 -10.68
C GLY A 392 -21.11 2.90 -10.50
N GLN A 393 -20.14 2.03 -10.22
CA GLN A 393 -20.46 0.73 -9.62
C GLN A 393 -20.85 0.93 -8.14
N GLU A 394 -22.13 0.72 -7.81
CA GLU A 394 -22.75 0.93 -6.49
C GLU A 394 -22.16 0.10 -5.32
N GLY A 395 -21.21 -0.80 -5.57
CA GLY A 395 -20.69 -1.73 -4.55
C GLY A 395 -19.49 -1.24 -3.71
N GLY A 396 -18.97 -0.03 -3.94
CA GLY A 396 -17.62 0.32 -3.49
C GLY A 396 -17.48 1.39 -2.40
N LEU A 397 -18.55 1.92 -1.81
CA LEU A 397 -18.48 3.16 -1.00
C LEU A 397 -17.73 3.06 0.34
N GLY A 398 -17.36 1.86 0.78
CA GLY A 398 -16.63 1.64 2.03
C GLY A 398 -15.09 1.65 1.87
N GLN A 399 -14.40 1.63 3.01
CA GLN A 399 -12.96 1.40 3.14
C GLN A 399 -12.44 0.13 2.44
N PHE A 400 -13.34 -0.77 2.05
CA PHE A 400 -13.05 -2.00 1.34
C PHE A 400 -13.43 -1.97 -0.14
N GLY A 401 -13.75 -0.80 -0.71
CA GLY A 401 -14.15 -0.68 -2.12
C GLY A 401 -13.09 -1.14 -3.12
N SER A 402 -11.83 -1.25 -2.70
CA SER A 402 -10.72 -1.78 -3.50
C SER A 402 -10.48 -3.29 -3.29
N CYS A 403 -11.27 -3.95 -2.44
CA CYS A 403 -11.17 -5.40 -2.19
C CYS A 403 -11.83 -6.19 -3.31
N LYS A 404 -11.02 -6.70 -4.23
CA LYS A 404 -11.46 -7.52 -5.36
C LYS A 404 -11.59 -8.99 -4.99
N VAL A 405 -10.76 -9.44 -4.07
CA VAL A 405 -10.73 -10.83 -3.58
C VAL A 405 -10.98 -10.79 -2.08
N TRP A 406 -11.87 -11.67 -1.61
CA TRP A 406 -12.24 -11.79 -0.20
C TRP A 406 -12.01 -13.21 0.32
N ALA A 407 -11.53 -13.30 1.55
CA ALA A 407 -11.46 -14.54 2.32
C ALA A 407 -11.80 -14.28 3.79
N ASN A 408 -12.17 -15.34 4.51
CA ASN A 408 -12.34 -15.31 5.97
C ASN A 408 -11.25 -16.19 6.61
N ALA A 409 -10.51 -15.64 7.56
CA ALA A 409 -9.62 -16.42 8.39
C ALA A 409 -10.45 -17.29 9.37
N GLY A 410 -10.09 -18.58 9.49
CA GLY A 410 -10.74 -19.51 10.43
C GLY A 410 -10.46 -19.15 11.90
N SER A 411 -11.14 -19.84 12.84
CA SER A 411 -10.80 -19.76 14.27
C SER A 411 -9.35 -20.18 14.49
N TYR A 412 -8.66 -19.62 15.49
CA TYR A 412 -7.30 -20.04 15.83
C TYR A 412 -7.26 -21.57 16.03
N GLY A 413 -6.55 -22.28 15.15
CA GLY A 413 -6.46 -23.75 15.16
C GLY A 413 -7.60 -24.51 14.45
N SER A 414 -8.63 -23.86 13.90
CA SER A 414 -9.73 -24.51 13.14
C SER A 414 -9.64 -24.29 11.62
N GLY A 415 -8.51 -23.78 11.13
CA GLY A 415 -8.19 -23.56 9.72
C GLY A 415 -6.67 -23.36 9.53
N PRO A 416 -6.11 -23.45 8.31
CA PRO A 416 -4.67 -23.62 8.08
C PRO A 416 -3.87 -22.30 8.15
N ILE A 417 -4.32 -21.32 8.93
CA ILE A 417 -3.72 -19.99 9.02
C ILE A 417 -3.01 -19.83 10.37
N SER A 418 -1.96 -20.63 10.53
CA SER A 418 -0.79 -20.31 11.33
C SER A 418 0.40 -20.25 10.36
N GLY A 419 1.51 -19.58 10.68
CA GLY A 419 2.71 -19.69 9.84
C GLY A 419 3.15 -21.15 9.82
N SER A 420 4.24 -21.48 9.14
CA SER A 420 4.72 -22.85 9.34
C SER A 420 5.09 -23.10 10.80
N PRO A 421 5.07 -24.37 11.24
CA PRO A 421 5.53 -24.73 12.59
C PRO A 421 6.94 -24.21 12.89
N ASP A 422 7.84 -24.22 11.89
CA ASP A 422 9.22 -23.74 12.04
C ASP A 422 9.26 -22.24 12.31
N MET A 423 8.59 -21.46 11.46
CA MET A 423 8.48 -20.01 11.65
C MET A 423 7.71 -19.67 12.93
N SER A 424 6.77 -20.50 13.37
CA SER A 424 6.08 -20.29 14.64
C SER A 424 7.03 -20.43 15.84
N ASN A 425 7.95 -21.39 15.80
CA ASN A 425 8.94 -21.60 16.86
C ASN A 425 10.03 -20.53 16.85
N ILE A 426 10.60 -20.22 15.68
CA ILE A 426 11.59 -19.13 15.53
C ILE A 426 10.99 -17.81 16.05
N ARG A 427 9.76 -17.49 15.65
CA ARG A 427 9.03 -16.31 16.14
C ARG A 427 8.92 -16.27 17.66
N LYS A 428 8.39 -17.34 18.26
CA LYS A 428 8.16 -17.42 19.72
C LYS A 428 9.44 -17.23 20.52
N ASN A 429 10.56 -17.69 19.99
CA ASN A 429 11.87 -17.65 20.66
C ASN A 429 12.70 -16.41 20.26
N SER A 430 12.17 -15.55 19.39
CA SER A 430 12.87 -14.35 18.94
C SER A 430 12.67 -13.17 19.90
N ASN A 431 13.65 -12.27 19.90
CA ASN A 431 13.56 -11.00 20.64
C ASN A 431 12.49 -10.05 20.08
N TYR A 432 12.00 -10.32 18.85
CA TYR A 432 10.95 -9.57 18.16
C TYR A 432 9.54 -10.05 18.45
N SER A 433 9.38 -11.19 19.13
CA SER A 433 8.06 -11.71 19.52
C SER A 433 7.19 -10.63 20.17
N LYS A 434 7.77 -9.80 21.05
CA LYS A 434 7.09 -8.66 21.70
C LYS A 434 6.46 -7.64 20.74
N TRP A 435 7.07 -7.43 19.57
CA TRP A 435 6.58 -6.53 18.54
C TRP A 435 5.63 -7.21 17.55
N GLU A 436 5.70 -8.53 17.42
CA GLU A 436 4.86 -9.31 16.50
C GLU A 436 3.54 -9.80 17.10
N VAL A 437 3.47 -9.84 18.44
CA VAL A 437 2.29 -10.27 19.19
C VAL A 437 1.77 -9.17 20.13
N VAL A 438 1.94 -7.90 19.73
CA VAL A 438 1.45 -6.75 20.49
C VAL A 438 -0.08 -6.89 20.65
N PRO A 439 -0.59 -7.00 21.89
CA PRO A 439 -2.03 -7.07 22.12
C PRO A 439 -2.69 -5.77 21.66
N PHE A 440 -3.92 -5.84 21.16
CA PHE A 440 -4.63 -4.67 20.63
C PHE A 440 -4.62 -3.48 21.60
N LYS A 441 -4.82 -3.74 22.90
CA LYS A 441 -4.84 -2.72 23.96
C LYS A 441 -3.50 -2.01 24.20
N SER A 442 -2.40 -2.57 23.72
CA SER A 442 -1.05 -2.01 23.86
C SER A 442 -0.63 -1.16 22.66
N LEU A 443 -1.42 -1.18 21.57
CA LEU A 443 -1.19 -0.32 20.41
C LEU A 443 -1.47 1.15 20.76
N GLY A 444 -0.78 2.07 20.08
CA GLY A 444 -1.08 3.49 20.13
C GLY A 444 -2.50 3.80 19.64
N LYS A 445 -3.03 4.97 19.99
CA LYS A 445 -4.42 5.36 19.71
C LYS A 445 -4.72 5.32 18.21
N GLU A 446 -3.80 5.81 17.39
CA GLU A 446 -3.92 5.84 15.94
C GLU A 446 -4.01 4.43 15.33
N ALA A 447 -3.20 3.49 15.82
CA ALA A 447 -3.24 2.10 15.41
C ALA A 447 -4.53 1.40 15.88
N GLN A 448 -5.01 1.70 17.09
CA GLN A 448 -6.28 1.18 17.60
C GLN A 448 -7.46 1.68 16.77
N ASP A 449 -7.50 2.98 16.48
CA ASP A 449 -8.57 3.60 15.69
C ASP A 449 -8.57 3.07 14.26
N HIS A 450 -7.39 2.94 13.64
CA HIS A 450 -7.25 2.29 12.33
C HIS A 450 -7.74 0.84 12.39
N PHE A 451 -7.34 0.06 13.39
CA PHE A 451 -7.76 -1.33 13.52
C PHE A 451 -9.29 -1.48 13.67
N MET A 452 -9.90 -0.62 14.48
CA MET A 452 -11.36 -0.56 14.65
C MET A 452 -12.05 -0.15 13.36
N GLN A 453 -11.50 0.86 12.67
CA GLN A 453 -11.96 1.26 11.35
C GLN A 453 -11.94 0.05 10.43
N MET A 454 -10.84 -0.69 10.33
CA MET A 454 -10.67 -1.83 9.44
C MET A 454 -11.43 -3.11 9.82
N GLU A 455 -12.25 -3.10 10.89
CA GLU A 455 -13.12 -4.22 11.29
C GLU A 455 -12.41 -5.58 11.37
N GLY A 456 -11.13 -5.59 11.75
CA GLY A 456 -10.31 -6.82 11.78
C GLY A 456 -10.05 -7.44 10.40
N VAL A 457 -9.97 -6.64 9.33
CA VAL A 457 -9.64 -7.09 7.97
C VAL A 457 -8.20 -6.70 7.63
N SER A 458 -7.41 -7.67 7.18
CA SER A 458 -6.06 -7.45 6.64
C SER A 458 -6.11 -7.20 5.13
N LEU A 459 -5.40 -6.17 4.66
CA LEU A 459 -5.37 -5.76 3.25
C LEU A 459 -4.03 -6.10 2.63
N TYR A 460 -4.09 -6.60 1.40
CA TYR A 460 -2.93 -7.08 0.65
C TYR A 460 -2.98 -6.58 -0.79
N LYS A 461 -1.92 -5.93 -1.25
CA LYS A 461 -1.81 -5.51 -2.66
C LYS A 461 -1.51 -6.70 -3.57
N MET A 462 -2.32 -6.90 -4.61
CA MET A 462 -1.95 -7.80 -5.69
C MET A 462 -0.83 -7.20 -6.54
N ASP A 463 0.01 -8.04 -7.15
CA ASP A 463 1.09 -7.53 -8.01
C ASP A 463 0.53 -6.68 -9.16
N GLY A 464 1.11 -5.50 -9.35
CA GLY A 464 0.67 -4.52 -10.34
C GLY A 464 0.55 -3.13 -9.73
N ASN A 465 0.17 -2.16 -10.56
CA ASN A 465 0.01 -0.75 -10.16
C ASN A 465 -1.46 -0.33 -10.01
N LYS A 466 -2.41 -1.26 -10.11
CA LYS A 466 -3.83 -0.92 -9.98
C LYS A 466 -4.19 -0.72 -8.51
N LEU A 467 -4.89 0.37 -8.22
CA LEU A 467 -5.38 0.68 -6.87
C LEU A 467 -6.52 -0.27 -6.45
N GLU A 468 -7.28 -0.79 -7.39
CA GLU A 468 -8.48 -1.62 -7.14
C GLU A 468 -8.24 -3.14 -7.02
N ASP A 469 -6.98 -3.60 -7.06
CA ASP A 469 -6.66 -5.03 -6.99
C ASP A 469 -6.13 -5.39 -5.58
N LEU A 470 -6.98 -5.34 -4.56
CA LEU A 470 -6.65 -5.86 -3.22
C LEU A 470 -7.23 -7.25 -2.95
N VAL A 471 -6.46 -8.04 -2.19
CA VAL A 471 -6.95 -9.21 -1.45
C VAL A 471 -7.23 -8.78 -0.02
N CYS A 472 -8.42 -9.10 0.49
CA CYS A 472 -8.87 -8.71 1.82
C CYS A 472 -9.25 -9.96 2.62
N VAL A 473 -8.66 -10.11 3.80
CA VAL A 473 -8.84 -11.27 4.67
C VAL A 473 -9.49 -10.81 5.96
N ARG A 474 -10.73 -11.24 6.20
CA ARG A 474 -11.47 -10.91 7.42
C ARG A 474 -11.10 -11.88 8.54
N HIS A 475 -10.71 -11.35 9.70
CA HIS A 475 -10.41 -12.13 10.89
C HIS A 475 -11.59 -12.09 11.87
N SER A 476 -11.80 -13.16 12.63
CA SER A 476 -12.82 -13.14 13.70
C SER A 476 -12.39 -12.21 14.84
N PHE A 477 -13.32 -11.46 15.45
CA PHE A 477 -12.99 -10.58 16.59
C PHE A 477 -12.43 -11.35 17.81
N ARG A 478 -12.67 -12.67 17.90
CA ARG A 478 -12.07 -13.56 18.92
C ARG A 478 -10.60 -13.94 18.64
N SER A 479 -10.04 -13.59 17.48
CA SER A 479 -8.68 -13.98 17.05
C SER A 479 -7.61 -12.88 17.23
N TYR A 480 -7.96 -11.75 17.84
CA TYR A 480 -6.98 -10.75 18.28
C TYR A 480 -6.76 -10.88 19.79
N PRO A 481 -5.54 -11.20 20.24
CA PRO A 481 -5.20 -11.25 21.66
C PRO A 481 -5.23 -9.88 22.34
#